data_AF-A0A502EKY9-F1
#
_entry.id   AF-A0A502EKY9-F1
#
_cell.length_a   1.000
_cell.length_b   1.000
_cell.length_c   1.000
_cell.angle_alpha   90.00
_cell.angle_beta   90.00
_cell.angle_gamma   90.00
#
_symmetry.space_group_name_H-M   'P 1'
#
loop_
_entity.id
_entity.type
_entity.pdbx_description
1 polymer ?
#
loop_
_entity_poly.entity_id
_entity_poly.type
_entity_poly.pdbx_seq_one_letter_code
_entity_poly.pdbx_strand_id
1 'polypeptide(L)'
;MNATKEELIRFLEENVLTPTETNPDADITIKRKINLTRTRLNNQVSAEKVRQYFWSAMASDNGIDSYHKISNIGAPTFEDVRAEFKTLCGDK
;
A
#
# COMPACT_ATOMS: atom_id res chain seq x y z
N MET A 1 -10.48 -14.88 -6.00
CA MET A 1 -9.87 -13.55 -6.14
C MET A 1 -10.61 -12.83 -7.24
N ASN A 2 -11.22 -11.70 -6.93
CA ASN A 2 -12.15 -11.02 -7.84
C ASN A 2 -11.48 -9.94 -8.71
N ALA A 3 -10.35 -9.40 -8.28
CA ALA A 3 -9.58 -8.39 -8.99
C ALA A 3 -8.29 -8.95 -9.62
N THR A 4 -7.87 -8.32 -10.71
CA THR A 4 -6.58 -8.53 -11.39
C THR A 4 -5.42 -7.91 -10.61
N LYS A 5 -4.18 -8.25 -10.99
CA LYS A 5 -2.97 -7.69 -10.37
C LYS A 5 -2.98 -6.17 -10.53
N GLU A 6 -3.26 -5.71 -11.74
CA GLU A 6 -3.24 -4.31 -12.14
C GLU A 6 -4.31 -3.51 -11.40
N GLU A 7 -5.50 -4.09 -11.17
CA GLU A 7 -6.56 -3.46 -10.36
C GLU A 7 -6.16 -3.28 -8.90
N LEU A 8 -5.56 -4.31 -8.28
CA LEU A 8 -5.09 -4.22 -6.90
C LEU A 8 -3.96 -3.19 -6.76
N ILE A 9 -3.02 -3.15 -7.69
CA ILE A 9 -1.92 -2.18 -7.67
C ILE A 9 -2.46 -0.77 -7.88
N ARG A 10 -3.33 -0.56 -8.87
CA ARG A 10 -3.96 0.74 -9.13
C ARG A 10 -4.73 1.24 -7.92
N PHE A 11 -5.50 0.37 -7.27
CA PHE A 11 -6.21 0.73 -6.04
C PHE A 11 -5.24 1.25 -4.95
N LEU A 12 -4.12 0.55 -4.72
CA LEU A 12 -3.12 1.00 -3.74
C LEU A 12 -2.39 2.28 -4.20
N GLU A 13 -2.15 2.43 -5.49
CA GLU A 13 -1.51 3.61 -6.08
C GLU A 13 -2.37 4.86 -5.85
N GLU A 14 -3.67 4.77 -6.13
CA GLU A 14 -4.62 5.89 -6.04
C GLU A 14 -4.99 6.23 -4.59
N ASN A 15 -5.14 5.22 -3.72
CA ASN A 15 -5.68 5.43 -2.36
C ASN A 15 -4.61 5.52 -1.27
N VAL A 16 -3.35 5.13 -1.56
CA VAL A 16 -2.26 5.15 -0.57
C VAL A 16 -1.01 5.82 -1.14
N LEU A 17 -0.43 5.28 -2.21
CA LEU A 17 0.92 5.64 -2.62
C LEU A 17 1.01 7.07 -3.15
N THR A 18 0.15 7.44 -4.10
CA THR A 18 0.13 8.79 -4.65
C THR A 18 -0.23 9.83 -3.58
N PRO A 19 -1.32 9.67 -2.79
CA PRO A 19 -1.64 10.61 -1.71
C PRO A 19 -0.52 10.78 -0.69
N THR A 20 0.19 9.69 -0.35
CA THR A 20 1.34 9.77 0.57
C THR A 20 2.54 10.47 -0.05
N GLU A 21 2.84 10.20 -1.33
CA GLU A 21 3.98 10.80 -2.02
C GLU A 21 3.79 12.30 -2.28
N THR A 22 2.56 12.73 -2.58
CA THR A 22 2.23 14.13 -2.88
C THR A 22 1.84 14.94 -1.65
N ASN A 23 1.74 14.32 -0.47
CA ASN A 23 1.49 15.02 0.78
C ASN A 23 2.57 16.10 1.03
N PRO A 24 2.20 17.35 1.37
CA PRO A 24 3.15 18.45 1.57
C PRO A 24 4.16 18.19 2.70
N ASP A 25 3.78 17.39 3.70
CA ASP A 25 4.61 17.05 4.85
C ASP A 25 5.44 15.78 4.63
N ALA A 26 5.33 15.14 3.45
CA ALA A 26 6.13 13.97 3.11
C ALA A 26 7.60 14.33 2.84
N ASP A 27 8.47 13.90 3.75
CA ASP A 27 9.91 14.04 3.62
C ASP A 27 10.51 13.07 2.58
N ILE A 28 11.82 13.20 2.34
CA ILE A 28 12.54 12.35 1.39
C ILE A 28 12.55 10.86 1.79
N THR A 29 12.45 10.57 3.08
CA THR A 29 12.45 9.19 3.60
C THR A 29 11.13 8.50 3.27
N ILE A 30 10.00 9.18 3.51
CA ILE A 30 8.66 8.72 3.16
C ILE A 30 8.57 8.49 1.65
N LYS A 31 8.99 9.48 0.85
CA LYS A 31 8.97 9.38 -0.63
C LYS A 31 9.81 8.21 -1.15
N ARG A 32 10.97 7.94 -0.56
CA ARG A 32 11.79 6.76 -0.91
C ARG A 32 11.10 5.44 -0.56
N LYS A 33 10.46 5.35 0.61
CA LYS A 33 9.69 4.15 1.01
C LYS A 33 8.50 3.90 0.10
N ILE A 34 7.79 4.94 -0.32
CA ILE A 34 6.68 4.84 -1.27
C ILE A 34 7.18 4.33 -2.62
N ASN A 35 8.24 4.92 -3.16
CA ASN A 35 8.83 4.46 -4.43
C ASN A 35 9.30 3.00 -4.36
N LEU A 36 9.92 2.58 -3.26
CA LEU A 36 10.31 1.18 -3.07
C LEU A 36 9.09 0.25 -3.00
N THR A 37 8.01 0.67 -2.32
CA THR A 37 6.76 -0.08 -2.23
C THR A 37 6.11 -0.24 -3.60
N ARG A 38 6.06 0.84 -4.39
CA ARG A 38 5.57 0.84 -5.78
C ARG A 38 6.35 -0.14 -6.65
N THR A 39 7.69 -0.11 -6.60
CA THR A 39 8.53 -1.08 -7.32
C THR A 39 8.24 -2.51 -6.89
N ARG A 40 8.12 -2.78 -5.58
CA ARG A 40 7.82 -4.12 -5.05
C ARG A 40 6.47 -4.63 -5.49
N LEU A 41 5.44 -3.78 -5.51
CA LEU A 41 4.11 -4.12 -6.00
C LEU A 41 4.12 -4.44 -7.49
N ASN A 42 4.76 -3.61 -8.31
CA ASN A 42 4.87 -3.82 -9.75
C ASN A 42 5.61 -5.12 -10.12
N ASN A 43 6.57 -5.53 -9.29
CA ASN A 43 7.32 -6.78 -9.45
C ASN A 43 6.54 -8.04 -9.01
N GLN A 44 5.35 -7.92 -8.43
CA GLN A 44 4.54 -9.10 -8.09
C GLN A 44 4.09 -9.82 -9.37
N VAL A 45 4.09 -11.15 -9.35
CA VAL A 45 3.78 -11.95 -10.55
C VAL A 45 2.27 -12.21 -10.73
N SER A 46 1.45 -11.93 -9.72
CA SER A 46 0.01 -12.19 -9.76
C SER A 46 -0.75 -11.36 -8.72
N ALA A 47 -2.08 -11.29 -8.86
CA ALA A 47 -2.96 -10.65 -7.88
C ALA A 47 -2.84 -11.29 -6.48
N GLU A 48 -2.65 -12.60 -6.40
CA GLU A 48 -2.50 -13.31 -5.11
C GLU A 48 -1.20 -12.89 -4.42
N LYS A 49 -0.15 -12.63 -5.20
CA LYS A 49 1.11 -12.11 -4.67
C LYS A 49 1.01 -10.65 -4.23
N VAL A 50 0.21 -9.83 -4.90
CA VAL A 50 -0.12 -8.48 -4.42
C VAL A 50 -0.89 -8.53 -3.10
N ARG A 51 -1.89 -9.41 -2.99
CA ARG A 51 -2.65 -9.63 -1.75
C ARG A 51 -1.74 -10.10 -0.60
N GLN A 52 -0.88 -11.09 -0.85
CA GLN A 52 0.11 -11.55 0.13
C GLN A 52 1.07 -10.44 0.56
N TYR A 53 1.54 -9.63 -0.38
CA TYR A 53 2.38 -8.46 -0.10
C TYR A 53 1.65 -7.47 0.82
N PHE A 54 0.40 -7.14 0.52
CA PHE A 54 -0.40 -6.21 1.32
C PHE A 54 -0.48 -6.63 2.79
N TRP A 55 -0.85 -7.89 3.06
CA TRP A 55 -0.97 -8.39 4.43
C TRP A 55 0.38 -8.53 5.13
N SER A 56 1.41 -9.00 4.43
CA SER A 56 2.75 -9.16 5.00
C SER A 56 3.43 -7.81 5.28
N ALA A 57 3.18 -6.80 4.45
CA ALA A 57 3.65 -5.45 4.68
C ALA A 57 3.14 -4.93 6.03
N MET A 58 1.82 -4.93 6.26
CA MET A 58 1.23 -4.44 7.52
C MET A 58 1.70 -5.20 8.77
N ALA A 59 2.00 -6.50 8.63
CA ALA A 59 2.44 -7.32 9.76
C ALA A 59 3.95 -7.22 10.08
N SER A 60 4.73 -6.59 9.21
CA SER A 60 6.19 -6.51 9.37
C SER A 60 6.63 -5.29 10.18
N ASP A 61 7.75 -5.39 10.91
CA ASP A 61 8.32 -4.26 11.66
C ASP A 61 8.56 -3.02 10.78
N ASN A 62 9.04 -3.24 9.55
CA ASN A 62 9.24 -2.18 8.56
C ASN A 62 7.91 -1.56 8.09
N GLY A 63 6.84 -2.36 8.04
CA GLY A 63 5.50 -1.88 7.74
C GLY A 63 4.95 -1.04 8.87
N ILE A 64 5.09 -1.49 10.12
CA ILE A 64 4.67 -0.76 11.33
C ILE A 64 5.41 0.59 11.43
N ASP A 65 6.73 0.62 11.18
CA ASP A 65 7.50 1.88 11.09
C ASP A 65 6.97 2.81 9.99
N SER A 66 6.61 2.24 8.84
CA SER A 66 6.08 3.02 7.72
C SER A 66 4.68 3.55 8.02
N TYR A 67 3.82 2.75 8.66
CA TYR A 67 2.52 3.15 9.16
C TYR A 67 2.64 4.37 10.07
N HIS A 68 3.47 4.31 11.13
CA HIS A 68 3.63 5.44 12.04
C HIS A 68 4.12 6.71 11.33
N LYS A 69 5.08 6.60 10.42
CA LYS A 69 5.60 7.75 9.67
C LYS A 69 4.54 8.38 8.76
N ILE A 70 3.76 7.55 8.08
CA ILE A 70 2.71 8.00 7.15
C ILE A 70 1.52 8.59 7.92
N SER A 71 1.08 7.93 8.99
CA SER A 71 0.00 8.44 9.85
C SER A 71 0.37 9.76 10.53
N ASN A 72 1.64 9.96 10.92
CA ASN A 72 2.09 11.20 11.54
C ASN A 72 1.98 12.43 10.63
N ILE A 73 1.98 12.24 9.31
CA ILE A 73 1.77 13.32 8.32
C ILE A 73 0.31 13.37 7.82
N GLY A 74 -0.59 12.60 8.44
CA GLY A 74 -2.01 12.54 8.07
C GLY A 74 -2.27 11.93 6.68
N ALA A 75 -1.33 11.18 6.12
CA ALA A 75 -1.50 10.48 4.86
C ALA A 75 -2.19 9.12 5.06
N PRO A 76 -2.92 8.61 4.05
CA PRO A 76 -3.58 7.30 4.13
C PRO A 76 -2.57 6.16 4.13
N THR A 77 -2.90 5.10 4.86
CA THR A 77 -2.08 3.88 5.06
C THR A 77 -2.77 2.63 4.50
N PHE A 78 -2.09 1.49 4.54
CA PHE A 78 -2.70 0.20 4.15
C PHE A 78 -3.82 -0.20 5.11
N GLU A 79 -3.69 0.16 6.38
CA GLU A 79 -4.67 -0.08 7.43
C GLU A 79 -5.99 0.66 7.13
N ASP A 80 -5.90 1.89 6.63
CA ASP A 80 -7.07 2.72 6.30
C ASP A 80 -7.90 2.13 5.15
N VAL A 81 -7.22 1.57 4.15
CA VAL A 81 -7.87 1.00 2.94
C VAL A 81 -8.16 -0.50 3.07
N ARG A 82 -7.89 -1.11 4.23
CA ARG A 82 -7.92 -2.55 4.46
C ARG A 82 -9.27 -3.19 4.11
N ALA A 83 -10.36 -2.57 4.53
CA ALA A 83 -11.71 -3.13 4.33
C ALA A 83 -12.11 -3.14 2.85
N GLU A 84 -11.79 -2.06 2.14
CA GLU A 84 -12.03 -1.93 0.70
C GLU A 84 -11.14 -2.88 -0.09
N PHE A 85 -9.86 -2.98 0.26
CA PHE A 85 -8.93 -3.93 -0.36
C PHE A 85 -9.38 -5.38 -0.18
N LYS A 86 -9.87 -5.75 1.02
CA LYS A 86 -10.44 -7.07 1.30
C LYS A 86 -11.65 -7.36 0.38
N THR A 87 -12.54 -6.39 0.26
CA THR A 87 -13.73 -6.48 -0.62
C THR A 87 -13.32 -6.64 -2.09
N LEU A 88 -12.33 -5.87 -2.54
CA LEU A 88 -11.79 -5.94 -3.90
C LEU A 88 -11.15 -7.31 -4.20
N CYS A 89 -10.50 -7.93 -3.21
CA CYS A 89 -9.98 -9.29 -3.32
C CYS A 89 -11.08 -10.35 -3.44
N GLY A 90 -12.32 -10.03 -3.04
CA GLY A 90 -13.44 -10.97 -2.94
C GLY A 90 -13.47 -11.77 -1.63
N ASP A 91 -12.76 -11.30 -0.61
CA ASP A 91 -12.72 -11.95 0.70
C ASP A 91 -14.00 -11.57 1.49
N LYS A 92 -14.72 -12.58 2.01
CA LYS A 92 -15.90 -12.38 2.87
C LYS A 92 -15.48 -11.98 4.29
#